data_AF-A0AA44IFB4-F1
#
_entry.id   AF-A0AA44IFB4-F1
#
_cell.length_a   1.000
_cell.length_b   1.000
_cell.length_c   1.000
_cell.angle_alpha   90.00
_cell.angle_beta   90.00
_cell.angle_gamma   90.00
#
_symmetry.space_group_name_H-M   'P 1'
#
loop_
_entity.id
_entity.type
_entity.pdbx_description
1 polymer ?
#
loop_
_entity_poly.entity_id
_entity_poly.type
_entity_poly.pdbx_seq_one_letter_code
_entity_poly.pdbx_strand_id
1 'polypeptide(L)'
;MTPTPPADRPASGGRTTRIGGTRPRRAAALDGPLLGAVALGGALGAGARYALALALPAAPGAFPWATLWTNVAGCALMGVLMTVLDGARRPHRLLRPLVGTGLLGGFTTFSAYALETRALLERGEAPTAFAYLAGTPAAALLAVAAAARATRALTARARGERT
;
A
#
# COMPACT_ATOMS: atom_id res chain seq x y z
N MET A 1 10.67 76.35 19.78
CA MET A 1 11.21 75.40 20.78
C MET A 1 10.02 74.59 21.30
N THR A 2 9.98 73.32 20.91
CA THR A 2 9.15 72.18 21.35
C THR A 2 7.60 72.29 21.40
N PRO A 3 6.89 71.53 20.53
CA PRO A 3 5.48 71.18 20.66
C PRO A 3 5.29 69.86 21.45
N THR A 4 4.00 69.50 21.69
CA THR A 4 3.38 68.14 21.75
C THR A 4 2.80 67.69 23.12
N PRO A 5 1.48 67.43 23.24
CA PRO A 5 0.83 66.59 24.27
C PRO A 5 0.69 65.13 23.75
N PRO A 6 -0.05 64.22 24.40
CA PRO A 6 -0.05 63.72 25.79
C PRO A 6 0.55 62.28 25.85
N ALA A 7 0.68 61.68 27.04
CA ALA A 7 1.01 60.25 27.16
C ALA A 7 -0.14 59.49 27.85
N ASP A 8 -1.02 58.93 27.02
CA ASP A 8 -1.93 57.85 27.36
C ASP A 8 -1.12 56.62 27.84
N ARG A 9 -1.59 56.00 28.93
CA ARG A 9 -1.02 54.75 29.44
C ARG A 9 -1.37 53.61 28.46
N PRO A 10 -0.39 52.83 27.98
CA PRO A 10 -0.69 51.69 27.12
C PRO A 10 -1.40 50.59 27.91
N ALA A 11 -2.51 50.11 27.35
CA ALA A 11 -3.23 48.93 27.79
C ALA A 11 -2.26 47.73 27.91
N SER A 12 -2.23 47.13 29.10
CA SER A 12 -1.42 45.96 29.39
C SER A 12 -1.81 44.80 28.48
N GLY A 13 -0.83 44.38 27.67
CA GLY A 13 -0.95 43.35 26.65
C GLY A 13 -1.57 42.06 27.14
N GLY A 14 -2.77 41.78 26.62
CA GLY A 14 -3.22 40.42 26.41
C GLY A 14 -2.24 39.74 25.47
N ARG A 15 -1.29 38.99 26.05
CA ARG A 15 -0.48 38.02 25.32
C ARG A 15 -1.42 36.94 24.80
N THR A 16 -2.06 37.20 23.67
CA THR A 16 -2.59 36.15 22.82
C THR A 16 -1.38 35.30 22.44
N THR A 17 -1.16 34.22 23.17
CA THR A 17 -0.37 33.08 22.74
C THR A 17 -0.92 32.66 21.40
N ARG A 18 -0.33 33.22 20.33
CA ARG A 18 -0.53 32.78 18.97
C ARG A 18 0.07 31.38 18.95
N ILE A 19 -0.72 30.38 19.33
CA ILE A 19 -0.38 28.97 19.15
C ILE A 19 0.03 28.90 17.69
N GLY A 20 1.32 28.66 17.49
CA GLY A 20 1.92 28.50 16.18
C GLY A 20 1.24 27.31 15.55
N GLY A 21 0.12 27.56 14.87
CA GLY A 21 -0.44 26.63 13.94
C GLY A 21 0.67 26.40 12.93
N THR A 22 1.34 25.26 13.04
CA THR A 22 1.98 24.62 11.92
C THR A 22 0.87 24.48 10.90
N ARG A 23 0.68 25.50 10.06
CA ARG A 23 -0.13 25.39 8.85
C ARG A 23 0.37 24.10 8.22
N PRO A 24 -0.45 23.05 8.08
CA PRO A 24 0.01 21.82 7.46
C PRO A 24 0.62 22.27 6.13
N ARG A 25 1.96 22.13 6.01
CA ARG A 25 2.68 22.54 4.80
C ARG A 25 1.93 21.83 3.69
N ARG A 26 1.18 22.60 2.89
CA ARG A 26 0.42 22.23 1.69
C ARG A 26 0.36 20.72 1.51
N ALA A 27 -0.81 20.09 1.67
CA ALA A 27 -1.11 18.76 1.11
C ALA A 27 -0.18 18.54 -0.09
N ALA A 28 0.84 17.69 0.12
CA ALA A 28 2.06 17.67 -0.68
C ALA A 28 1.66 17.88 -2.14
N ALA A 29 2.15 18.98 -2.75
CA ALA A 29 1.76 19.35 -4.12
C ALA A 29 1.71 18.06 -4.93
N LEU A 30 0.50 17.70 -5.38
CA LEU A 30 0.20 16.43 -6.01
C LEU A 30 1.21 16.24 -7.14
N ASP A 31 2.28 15.48 -6.87
CA ASP A 31 3.38 15.31 -7.81
C ASP A 31 2.80 14.55 -8.99
N GLY A 32 2.43 15.29 -10.05
CA GLY A 32 1.74 14.74 -11.22
C GLY A 32 2.38 13.46 -11.75
N PRO A 33 3.73 13.38 -11.87
CA PRO A 33 4.40 12.15 -12.27
C PRO A 33 4.20 10.97 -11.30
N LEU A 34 4.16 11.21 -9.98
CA LEU A 34 3.91 10.14 -9.00
C LEU A 34 2.47 9.65 -9.09
N LEU A 35 1.51 10.56 -9.20
CA LEU A 35 0.10 10.19 -9.34
C LEU A 35 -0.16 9.46 -10.65
N GLY A 36 0.42 9.93 -11.76
CA GLY A 36 0.35 9.25 -13.05
C GLY A 36 0.92 7.83 -12.97
N ALA A 37 2.04 7.65 -12.26
CA ALA A 37 2.62 6.33 -12.02
C ALA A 37 1.70 5.42 -11.18
N VAL A 38 1.14 5.93 -10.08
CA VAL A 38 0.19 5.14 -9.25
C VAL A 38 -1.05 4.78 -10.05
N ALA A 39 -1.62 5.72 -10.81
CA ALA A 39 -2.83 5.51 -11.60
C ALA A 39 -2.62 4.48 -12.71
N LEU A 40 -1.51 4.60 -13.47
CA LEU A 40 -1.15 3.63 -14.51
C LEU A 40 -0.94 2.24 -13.92
N GLY A 41 -0.15 2.14 -12.84
CA GLY A 41 0.06 0.88 -12.14
C GLY A 41 -1.26 0.29 -11.65
N GLY A 42 -2.09 1.10 -11.00
CA GLY A 42 -3.39 0.69 -10.46
C GLY A 42 -4.33 0.15 -11.53
N ALA A 43 -4.40 0.81 -12.69
CA ALA A 43 -5.20 0.35 -13.82
C ALA A 43 -4.72 -1.02 -14.34
N LEU A 44 -3.40 -1.19 -14.50
CA LEU A 44 -2.80 -2.47 -14.91
C LEU A 44 -3.04 -3.56 -13.86
N GLY A 45 -2.92 -3.23 -12.58
CA GLY A 45 -3.09 -4.17 -11.47
C GLY A 45 -4.52 -4.66 -11.36
N ALA A 46 -5.49 -3.73 -11.39
CA ALA A 46 -6.90 -4.06 -11.39
C ALA A 46 -7.30 -4.87 -12.64
N GLY A 47 -6.75 -4.54 -13.80
CA GLY A 47 -6.93 -5.30 -15.04
C GLY A 47 -6.40 -6.74 -14.92
N ALA A 48 -5.20 -6.92 -14.39
CA ALA A 48 -4.61 -8.24 -14.17
C ALA A 48 -5.42 -9.08 -13.15
N ARG A 49 -5.90 -8.45 -12.06
CA ARG A 49 -6.79 -9.10 -11.09
C ARG A 49 -8.09 -9.54 -11.75
N TYR A 50 -8.69 -8.68 -12.56
CA TYR A 50 -9.91 -9.01 -13.30
C TYR A 50 -9.68 -10.16 -14.29
N ALA A 51 -8.58 -10.13 -15.04
CA ALA A 51 -8.20 -11.22 -15.94
C ALA A 51 -8.01 -12.55 -15.20
N LEU A 52 -7.40 -12.54 -14.01
CA LEU A 52 -7.25 -13.76 -13.20
C LEU A 52 -8.60 -14.29 -12.71
N ALA A 53 -9.53 -13.40 -12.35
CA ALA A 53 -10.89 -13.80 -11.99
C ALA A 53 -11.65 -14.46 -13.15
N LEU A 54 -11.41 -13.99 -14.39
CA LEU A 54 -11.96 -14.62 -15.59
C LEU A 54 -11.29 -15.96 -15.91
N ALA A 55 -9.99 -16.10 -15.65
CA ALA A 55 -9.23 -17.34 -15.88
C ALA A 55 -9.52 -18.43 -14.83
N LEU A 56 -9.94 -18.03 -13.63
CA LEU A 56 -10.32 -18.92 -12.52
C LEU A 56 -11.80 -18.69 -12.15
N PRO A 57 -12.74 -19.01 -13.05
CA PRO A 57 -14.16 -18.80 -12.78
C PRO A 57 -14.59 -19.68 -11.60
N ALA A 58 -15.21 -19.06 -10.61
CA ALA A 58 -15.79 -19.75 -9.47
C ALA A 58 -17.25 -20.09 -9.76
N ALA A 59 -17.63 -21.37 -9.62
CA ALA A 59 -19.04 -21.75 -9.62
C ALA A 59 -19.76 -21.10 -8.42
N PRO A 60 -21.10 -20.90 -8.47
CA PRO A 60 -21.86 -20.46 -7.31
C PRO A 60 -21.59 -21.36 -6.11
N GLY A 61 -21.17 -20.77 -4.99
CA GLY A 61 -20.81 -21.51 -3.77
C GLY A 61 -19.38 -22.08 -3.74
N ALA A 62 -18.60 -21.96 -4.82
CA ALA A 62 -17.22 -22.42 -4.82
C ALA A 62 -16.30 -21.53 -3.99
N PHE A 63 -15.15 -22.10 -3.61
CA PHE A 63 -14.11 -21.37 -2.87
C PHE A 63 -13.49 -20.25 -3.73
N PRO A 64 -13.24 -19.05 -3.16
CA PRO A 64 -12.75 -17.88 -3.88
C PRO A 64 -11.24 -17.95 -4.22
N TRP A 65 -10.86 -18.89 -5.09
CA TRP A 65 -9.48 -19.13 -5.47
C TRP A 65 -8.80 -17.93 -6.15
N ALA A 66 -9.52 -17.20 -7.01
CA ALA A 66 -8.96 -16.05 -7.71
C ALA A 66 -8.51 -14.95 -6.73
N THR A 67 -9.35 -14.63 -5.74
CA THR A 67 -9.04 -13.63 -4.70
C THR A 67 -7.93 -14.10 -3.76
N LEU A 68 -7.90 -15.40 -3.42
CA LEU A 68 -6.79 -15.97 -2.66
C LEU A 68 -5.47 -15.78 -3.41
N TRP A 69 -5.41 -16.20 -4.68
CA TRP A 69 -4.18 -16.14 -5.48
C TRP A 69 -3.72 -14.71 -5.75
N THR A 70 -4.63 -13.80 -6.09
CA THR A 70 -4.26 -12.39 -6.28
C THR A 70 -3.64 -11.79 -5.02
N ASN A 71 -4.23 -12.03 -3.85
CA ASN A 71 -3.69 -11.53 -2.59
C ASN A 71 -2.35 -12.17 -2.23
N VAL A 72 -2.25 -13.49 -2.25
CA VAL A 72 -1.02 -14.20 -1.85
C VAL A 72 0.13 -13.90 -2.83
N ALA A 73 -0.11 -13.98 -4.14
CA ALA A 73 0.91 -13.68 -5.15
C ALA A 73 1.29 -12.20 -5.12
N GLY A 74 0.33 -11.29 -4.97
CA GLY A 74 0.59 -9.86 -4.86
C GLY A 74 1.46 -9.53 -3.65
N CYS A 75 1.17 -10.13 -2.48
CA CYS A 75 2.00 -10.00 -1.29
C CYS A 75 3.41 -10.58 -1.49
N ALA A 76 3.54 -11.76 -2.11
CA ALA A 76 4.85 -12.34 -2.43
C ALA A 76 5.69 -11.38 -3.31
N LEU A 77 5.09 -10.87 -4.39
CA LEU A 77 5.72 -9.91 -5.31
C LEU A 77 6.10 -8.60 -4.58
N MET A 78 5.29 -8.15 -3.64
CA MET A 78 5.61 -6.99 -2.81
C MET A 78 6.83 -7.25 -1.92
N GLY A 79 6.94 -8.46 -1.36
CA GLY A 79 8.13 -8.90 -0.61
C GLY A 79 9.40 -8.90 -1.46
N VAL A 80 9.33 -9.39 -2.71
CA VAL A 80 10.44 -9.30 -3.67
C VAL A 80 10.80 -7.84 -3.95
N LEU A 81 9.79 -7.03 -4.32
CA LEU A 81 9.98 -5.64 -4.70
C LEU A 81 10.67 -4.84 -3.60
N MET A 82 10.18 -4.94 -2.36
CA MET A 82 10.78 -4.20 -1.24
C MET A 82 12.20 -4.67 -0.97
N THR A 83 12.45 -5.98 -1.01
CA THR A 83 13.81 -6.52 -0.81
C THR A 83 14.80 -6.02 -1.88
N VAL A 84 14.39 -5.98 -3.15
CA VAL A 84 15.22 -5.47 -4.25
C VAL A 84 15.48 -3.97 -4.09
N LEU A 85 14.44 -3.21 -3.75
CA LEU A 85 14.53 -1.76 -3.59
C LEU A 85 15.42 -1.35 -2.40
N ASP A 86 15.35 -2.09 -1.30
CA ASP A 86 16.17 -1.82 -0.11
C ASP A 86 17.65 -2.16 -0.36
N GLY A 87 17.93 -3.11 -1.26
CA GLY A 87 19.29 -3.43 -1.71
C GLY A 87 19.84 -2.52 -2.81
N ALA A 88 19.02 -1.63 -3.39
CA ALA A 88 19.40 -0.75 -4.50
C ALA A 88 19.98 0.57 -3.99
N ARG A 89 21.15 0.98 -4.54
CA ARG A 89 21.81 2.24 -4.11
C ARG A 89 21.00 3.50 -4.44
N ARG A 90 20.32 3.52 -5.59
CA ARG A 90 19.49 4.65 -6.07
C ARG A 90 18.33 4.14 -6.94
N PRO A 91 17.28 3.53 -6.36
CA PRO A 91 16.11 3.13 -7.12
C PRO A 91 15.39 4.34 -7.71
N HIS A 92 14.83 4.19 -8.91
CA HIS A 92 14.06 5.25 -9.55
C HIS A 92 12.84 5.63 -8.69
N ARG A 93 12.64 6.92 -8.44
CA ARG A 93 11.60 7.44 -7.53
C ARG A 93 10.19 6.96 -7.88
N LEU A 94 9.91 6.76 -9.17
CA LEU A 94 8.59 6.30 -9.65
C LEU A 94 8.34 4.80 -9.45
N LEU A 95 9.37 3.99 -9.17
CA LEU A 95 9.23 2.53 -9.14
C LEU A 95 8.36 2.05 -7.97
N ARG A 96 8.53 2.65 -6.78
CA ARG A 96 7.69 2.37 -5.61
C ARG A 96 6.20 2.75 -5.85
N PRO A 97 5.87 3.99 -6.29
CA PRO A 97 4.50 4.35 -6.62
C PRO A 97 3.89 3.52 -7.75
N LEU A 98 4.63 3.28 -8.84
CA LEU A 98 4.13 2.54 -10.00
C LEU A 98 3.85 1.07 -9.66
N VAL A 99 4.83 0.37 -9.10
CA VAL A 99 4.75 -1.08 -8.92
C VAL A 99 4.17 -1.44 -7.56
N GLY A 100 4.64 -0.82 -6.48
CA GLY A 100 4.20 -1.13 -5.13
C GLY A 100 2.78 -0.66 -4.87
N THR A 101 2.56 0.66 -4.92
CA THR A 101 1.26 1.25 -4.62
C THR A 101 0.26 1.07 -5.76
N GLY A 102 0.69 1.29 -7.00
CA GLY A 102 -0.15 1.16 -8.19
C GLY A 102 -0.45 -0.30 -8.52
N LEU A 103 0.50 -1.00 -9.16
CA LEU A 103 0.30 -2.33 -9.71
C LEU A 103 -0.11 -3.36 -8.65
N LEU A 104 0.71 -3.55 -7.62
CA LEU A 104 0.45 -4.56 -6.59
C LEU A 104 -0.73 -4.15 -5.69
N GLY A 105 -0.91 -2.85 -5.42
CA GLY A 105 -2.07 -2.33 -4.72
C GLY A 105 -3.39 -2.53 -5.48
N GLY A 106 -3.41 -2.36 -6.80
CA GLY A 106 -4.58 -2.62 -7.64
C GLY A 106 -4.84 -4.10 -7.93
N PHE A 107 -3.77 -4.91 -7.94
CA PHE A 107 -3.81 -6.35 -8.14
C PHE A 107 -4.34 -7.11 -6.91
N THR A 108 -4.07 -6.61 -5.71
CA THR A 108 -4.59 -7.17 -4.46
C THR A 108 -5.94 -6.56 -4.09
N THR A 109 -6.76 -7.24 -3.29
CA THR A 109 -8.06 -6.72 -2.85
C THR A 109 -8.49 -7.28 -1.51
N PHE A 110 -8.72 -6.38 -0.55
CA PHE A 110 -9.32 -6.73 0.73
C PHE A 110 -10.86 -6.66 0.69
N SER A 111 -11.44 -5.78 -0.14
CA SER A 111 -12.88 -5.60 -0.23
C SER A 111 -13.59 -6.81 -0.82
N ALA A 112 -13.08 -7.39 -1.90
CA ALA A 112 -13.65 -8.63 -2.47
C ALA A 112 -13.51 -9.78 -1.48
N TYR A 113 -12.34 -9.93 -0.87
CA TYR A 113 -12.06 -10.91 0.18
C TYR A 113 -13.05 -10.85 1.35
N ALA A 114 -13.37 -9.65 1.84
CA ALA A 114 -14.34 -9.46 2.92
C ALA A 114 -15.76 -9.84 2.49
N LEU A 115 -16.18 -9.47 1.27
CA LEU A 115 -17.49 -9.83 0.72
C LEU A 115 -17.62 -11.34 0.52
N GLU A 116 -16.58 -12.00 0.02
CA GLU A 116 -16.55 -13.46 -0.18
C GLU A 116 -16.60 -14.20 1.15
N THR A 117 -15.87 -13.72 2.17
CA THR A 117 -15.94 -14.26 3.53
C THR A 117 -17.35 -14.14 4.09
N ARG A 118 -17.98 -12.97 3.95
CA ARG A 118 -19.38 -12.75 4.36
C ARG A 118 -20.33 -13.69 3.60
N ALA A 119 -20.15 -13.84 2.29
CA ALA A 119 -20.98 -14.72 1.47
C ALA A 119 -20.84 -16.19 1.88
N LEU A 120 -19.65 -16.65 2.29
CA LEU A 120 -19.46 -18.01 2.83
C LEU A 120 -20.25 -18.20 4.14
N LEU A 121 -20.24 -17.20 5.03
CA LEU A 121 -21.01 -17.22 6.27
C LEU A 121 -22.52 -17.23 6.01
N GLU A 122 -23.01 -16.41 5.09
CA GLU A 122 -24.43 -16.33 4.72
C GLU A 122 -24.95 -17.66 4.11
N ARG A 123 -24.07 -18.47 3.52
CA ARG A 123 -24.40 -19.81 3.02
C ARG A 123 -24.33 -20.92 4.08
N GLY A 124 -23.97 -20.58 5.33
CA GLY A 124 -23.80 -21.57 6.40
C GLY A 124 -22.47 -22.33 6.36
N GLU A 125 -21.53 -21.94 5.49
CA GLU A 125 -20.22 -22.58 5.34
C GLU A 125 -19.18 -22.00 6.33
N ALA A 126 -19.53 -21.93 7.61
CA ALA A 126 -18.70 -21.27 8.63
C ALA A 126 -17.26 -21.82 8.71
N PRO A 127 -17.00 -23.15 8.67
CA PRO A 127 -15.63 -23.67 8.68
C PRO A 127 -14.79 -23.14 7.51
N THR A 128 -15.36 -23.13 6.30
CA THR A 128 -14.71 -22.61 5.09
C THR A 128 -14.47 -21.11 5.18
N ALA A 129 -15.44 -20.35 5.69
CA ALA A 129 -15.30 -18.91 5.90
C ALA A 129 -14.14 -18.58 6.84
N PHE A 130 -14.03 -19.26 7.99
CA PHE A 130 -12.94 -19.03 8.94
C PHE A 130 -11.60 -19.52 8.42
N ALA A 131 -11.57 -20.66 7.72
CA ALA A 131 -10.36 -21.13 7.05
C ALA A 131 -9.88 -20.13 5.99
N TYR A 132 -10.79 -19.54 5.22
CA TYR A 132 -10.47 -18.50 4.26
C TYR A 132 -9.99 -17.21 4.92
N LEU A 133 -10.69 -16.78 5.98
CA LEU A 133 -10.44 -15.56 6.75
C LEU A 133 -9.07 -15.58 7.47
N ALA A 134 -8.66 -16.72 8.00
CA ALA A 134 -7.39 -16.87 8.70
C ALA A 134 -6.27 -17.35 7.76
N GLY A 135 -6.59 -18.26 6.83
CA GLY A 135 -5.62 -18.89 5.94
C GLY A 135 -5.04 -17.92 4.92
N THR A 136 -5.85 -17.01 4.36
CA THR A 136 -5.38 -16.03 3.37
C THR A 136 -4.29 -15.10 3.91
N PRO A 137 -4.47 -14.39 5.04
CA PRO A 137 -3.42 -13.54 5.59
C PRO A 137 -2.22 -14.35 6.08
N ALA A 138 -2.42 -15.54 6.66
CA ALA A 138 -1.30 -16.40 7.06
C ALA A 138 -0.45 -16.81 5.85
N ALA A 139 -1.08 -17.25 4.76
CA ALA A 139 -0.41 -17.59 3.51
C ALA A 139 0.31 -16.37 2.90
N ALA A 140 -0.31 -15.19 2.92
CA ALA A 140 0.29 -13.96 2.42
C ALA A 140 1.55 -13.57 3.22
N LEU A 141 1.52 -13.64 4.55
CA LEU A 141 2.68 -13.37 5.40
C LEU A 141 3.83 -14.36 5.16
N LEU A 142 3.51 -15.66 5.05
CA LEU A 142 4.48 -16.69 4.70
C LEU A 142 5.10 -16.42 3.32
N ALA A 143 4.28 -16.07 2.33
CA ALA A 143 4.72 -15.78 0.98
C ALA A 143 5.65 -14.57 0.93
N VAL A 144 5.33 -13.48 1.64
CA VAL A 144 6.21 -12.30 1.79
C VAL A 144 7.56 -12.70 2.39
N ALA A 145 7.52 -13.45 3.50
CA ALA A 145 8.73 -13.84 4.21
C ALA A 145 9.62 -14.77 3.38
N ALA A 146 9.01 -15.76 2.70
CA ALA A 146 9.70 -16.68 1.80
C ALA A 146 10.31 -15.94 0.60
N ALA A 147 9.52 -15.10 -0.06
CA ALA A 147 9.96 -14.29 -1.20
C ALA A 147 11.14 -13.40 -0.82
N ALA A 148 11.03 -12.67 0.29
CA ALA A 148 12.10 -11.77 0.76
C ALA A 148 13.39 -12.54 1.10
N ARG A 149 13.29 -13.71 1.74
CA ARG A 149 14.46 -14.57 2.03
C ARG A 149 15.10 -15.10 0.75
N ALA A 150 14.29 -15.60 -0.19
CA ALA A 150 14.77 -16.10 -1.48
C ALA A 150 15.46 -14.99 -2.28
N THR A 151 14.87 -13.80 -2.37
CA THR A 151 15.47 -12.65 -3.05
C THR A 151 16.81 -12.25 -2.42
N ARG A 152 16.91 -12.20 -1.08
CA ARG A 152 18.20 -11.94 -0.41
C ARG A 152 19.25 -13.00 -0.71
N ALA A 153 18.88 -14.28 -0.66
CA ALA A 153 19.82 -15.37 -0.94
C ALA A 153 20.34 -15.32 -2.39
N LEU A 154 19.45 -15.09 -3.36
CA LEU A 154 19.81 -15.01 -4.77
C LEU A 154 20.70 -13.79 -5.07
N THR A 155 20.36 -12.62 -4.50
CA THR A 155 21.16 -11.41 -4.67
C THR A 155 22.54 -11.50 -4.00
N ALA A 156 22.66 -12.21 -2.88
CA ALA A 156 23.95 -12.48 -2.24
C ALA A 156 24.83 -13.40 -3.10
N ARG A 157 24.27 -14.51 -3.62
CA ARG A 157 24.98 -15.44 -4.51
C ARG A 157 25.52 -14.74 -5.77
N ALA A 158 24.68 -13.96 -6.44
CA ALA A 158 25.06 -13.22 -7.65
C ALA A 158 26.14 -12.14 -7.42
N ARG A 159 26.36 -11.71 -6.17
CA ARG A 159 27.45 -10.80 -5.79
C ARG A 159 28.74 -11.56 -5.50
N GLY A 160 28.65 -12.74 -4.88
CA GLY A 160 29.81 -13.61 -4.60
C GLY A 160 30.41 -14.26 -5.84
N GLU A 161 29.62 -14.50 -6.88
CA GLU A 161 30.13 -14.99 -8.19
C GLU A 161 30.90 -13.91 -9.00
N ARG A 162 30.87 -12.65 -8.57
CA ARG A 162 31.52 -11.52 -9.26
C ARG A 162 32.81 -11.04 -8.60
N THR A 163 33.22 -11.66 -7.51
CA THR A 163 34.47 -11.39 -6.78
C THR A 163 35.44 -12.54 -6.94
#